data_AF-A0A946A6J3-F1
#
_entry.id   AF-A0A946A6J3-F1
#
_cell.length_a   1.000
_cell.length_b   1.000
_cell.length_c   1.000
_cell.angle_alpha   90.00
_cell.angle_beta   90.00
_cell.angle_gamma   90.00
#
_symmetry.space_group_name_H-M   'P 1'
#
loop_
_entity.id
_entity.type
_entity.pdbx_description
1 polymer ?
#
loop_
_entity_poly.entity_id
_entity_poly.type
_entity_poly.pdbx_seq_one_letter_code
_entity_poly.pdbx_strand_id
1 'polypeptide(L)' 'MIFIQPSISPIALSFGFVDIRWYSLAYIFTFIIGSIIIKKLNKRSYNYLSEKQIDSFFIWAVIGVIIGGRVGYVLFYQTN' A
#
# COMPACT_ATOMS: atom_id res chain seq x y z
N MET A 1 -23.66 -6.96 25.26
CA MET A 1 -23.58 -5.95 24.19
C MET A 1 -23.30 -6.69 22.90
N ILE A 2 -24.31 -6.86 22.03
CA ILE A 2 -24.19 -7.62 20.77
C ILE A 2 -23.58 -6.68 19.74
N PHE A 3 -22.36 -6.98 19.28
CA PHE A 3 -21.77 -6.28 18.15
C PHE A 3 -22.38 -6.83 16.86
N ILE A 4 -23.31 -6.07 16.27
CA ILE A 4 -23.84 -6.38 14.94
C ILE A 4 -22.76 -5.94 13.95
N GLN A 5 -21.97 -6.90 13.46
CA GLN A 5 -20.95 -6.61 12.46
C GLN A 5 -21.64 -6.38 11.11
N PRO A 6 -21.40 -5.24 10.43
CA PRO A 6 -21.97 -5.01 9.10
C PRO A 6 -21.51 -6.12 8.14
N SER A 7 -22.45 -6.76 7.44
CA SER A 7 -22.16 -7.78 6.43
C SER A 7 -21.65 -7.14 5.13
N ILE A 8 -20.54 -6.42 5.22
CA ILE A 8 -19.88 -5.79 4.07
C ILE A 8 -19.09 -6.86 3.32
N SER A 9 -19.36 -7.00 2.02
CA SER A 9 -18.55 -7.87 1.15
C SER A 9 -17.09 -7.42 1.17
N PRO A 10 -16.12 -8.33 1.39
CA PRO A 10 -14.70 -7.98 1.33
C PRO A 10 -14.23 -7.63 -0.08
N ILE A 11 -15.00 -8.03 -1.10
CA ILE A 11 -14.74 -7.77 -2.52
C ILE A 11 -15.37 -6.43 -2.87
N ALA A 12 -14.53 -5.48 -3.30
CA ALA A 12 -14.97 -4.17 -3.76
C ALA A 12 -15.38 -4.23 -5.24
N LEU A 13 -14.58 -4.90 -6.07
CA LEU A 13 -14.82 -5.08 -7.50
C LEU A 13 -14.41 -6.50 -7.89
N SER A 14 -15.22 -7.16 -8.73
CA SER A 14 -14.91 -8.49 -9.28
C SER A 14 -14.94 -8.42 -10.80
N PHE A 15 -13.89 -8.96 -11.43
CA PHE A 15 -13.79 -9.08 -12.88
C PHE A 15 -13.91 -10.55 -13.33
N GLY A 16 -14.42 -11.43 -12.46
CA GLY A 16 -14.57 -12.86 -12.71
C GLY A 16 -13.29 -13.68 -12.46
N PHE A 17 -12.16 -13.28 -13.05
CA PHE A 17 -10.86 -13.94 -12.85
C PHE A 17 -9.99 -13.28 -11.77
N VAL A 18 -10.32 -12.04 -11.38
CA VAL A 18 -9.62 -11.28 -10.33
C VAL A 18 -10.63 -10.53 -9.47
N ASP A 19 -10.49 -10.70 -8.16
CA ASP A 19 -11.23 -9.95 -7.15
C ASP A 19 -10.35 -8.88 -6.52
N ILE A 20 -10.80 -7.63 -6.59
CA ILE A 20 -10.18 -6.52 -5.90
C ILE A 20 -10.88 -6.32 -4.57
N ARG A 21 -10.13 -6.41 -3.48
CA ARG A 21 -10.64 -6.28 -2.11
C ARG A 21 -10.50 -4.86 -1.59
N TRP A 22 -11.36 -4.49 -0.63
CA TRP A 22 -11.32 -3.15 -0.01
C TRP A 22 -9.96 -2.80 0.61
N TYR A 23 -9.33 -3.77 1.27
CA TYR A 23 -8.00 -3.53 1.86
C TYR A 23 -6.94 -3.25 0.77
N SER A 24 -7.05 -3.86 -0.41
CA SER A 24 -6.13 -3.62 -1.52
C SER A 24 -6.26 -2.18 -2.02
N LEU A 25 -7.49 -1.67 -2.13
CA LEU A 25 -7.74 -0.26 -2.43
C LEU A 25 -7.14 0.64 -1.35
N ALA A 26 -7.34 0.31 -0.07
CA ALA A 26 -6.80 1.09 1.03
C ALA A 26 -5.27 1.21 0.95
N TYR A 27 -4.56 0.11 0.65
CA TYR A 27 -3.11 0.15 0.43
C TYR A 27 -2.72 1.09 -0.72
N ILE A 28 -3.39 0.99 -1.87
CA ILE A 28 -3.11 1.86 -3.03
C ILE A 28 -3.31 3.34 -2.65
N PHE A 29 -4.42 3.65 -1.98
CA PHE A 29 -4.70 5.01 -1.51
C PHE A 29 -3.65 5.51 -0.52
N THR A 30 -3.16 4.66 0.39
CA THR A 30 -2.09 5.03 1.33
C THR A 30 -0.83 5.47 0.59
N PHE A 31 -0.40 4.75 -0.45
CA PHE A 31 0.79 5.14 -1.23
C PHE A 31 0.57 6.44 -2.01
N ILE A 32 -0.60 6.62 -2.63
CA ILE A 32 -0.94 7.85 -3.35
C ILE A 32 -0.94 9.04 -2.39
N ILE A 33 -1.70 8.95 -1.30
CA ILE A 33 -1.81 10.01 -0.29
C ILE A 33 -0.45 10.30 0.36
N GLY A 34 0.31 9.25 0.69
CA GLY A 34 1.67 9.38 1.23
C GLY A 34 2.59 10.16 0.29
N SER A 35 2.58 9.86 -1.01
CA SER A 35 3.38 10.57 -2.01
C SER A 35 3.02 12.06 -2.08
N ILE A 36 1.73 12.38 -2.04
CA ILE A 36 1.23 13.77 -2.06
C ILE A 36 1.66 14.52 -0.81
N ILE A 37 1.53 13.90 0.37
CA ILE A 37 1.92 14.49 1.65
C ILE A 37 3.43 14.77 1.65
N ILE A 38 4.26 13.81 1.27
CA ILE A 38 5.72 13.99 1.25
C ILE A 38 6.12 15.08 0.26
N LYS A 39 5.55 15.12 -0.95
CA LYS A 39 5.79 16.21 -1.89
C LYS A 39 5.40 17.57 -1.33
N LYS A 40 4.25 17.66 -0.63
CA LYS A 40 3.78 18.89 0.01
C LYS A 40 4.70 19.35 1.15
N LEU A 41 5.20 18.42 1.96
CA LEU A 41 6.15 18.70 3.04
C LEU A 41 7.50 19.13 2.48
N ASN A 42 8.00 18.47 1.43
CA ASN A 42 9.25 18.81 0.77
C ASN A 42 9.22 20.23 0.19
N LYS A 43 8.11 20.62 -0.45
CA LYS A 43 7.90 22.00 -0.93
C LYS A 43 7.94 23.05 0.18
N ARG A 44 7.55 22.69 1.42
CA ARG A 44 7.62 23.59 2.58
C ARG A 44 9.02 23.62 3.22
N SER A 45 9.79 22.56 3.07
CA SER A 45 11.10 22.38 3.73
C SER A 45 12.24 22.57 2.72
N TYR A 46 12.32 23.74 2.09
CA TYR A 46 13.42 24.13 1.19
C TYR A 46 13.61 23.26 -0.06
N ASN A 47 12.69 22.33 -0.33
CA ASN A 47 12.63 21.51 -1.55
C ASN A 47 13.92 20.70 -1.81
N TYR A 48 14.47 20.07 -0.76
CA TYR A 48 15.71 19.29 -0.82
C TYR A 48 15.67 18.11 -1.81
N LEU A 49 14.48 17.53 -2.04
CA LEU A 49 14.30 16.41 -2.96
C LEU A 49 13.58 16.87 -4.23
N SER A 50 13.96 16.31 -5.38
CA SER A 50 13.15 16.44 -6.58
C SER A 50 11.88 15.58 -6.47
N GLU A 51 10.79 16.00 -7.12
CA GLU A 51 9.56 15.20 -7.13
C GLU A 51 9.80 13.80 -7.72
N LYS A 52 10.70 13.68 -8.71
CA LYS A 52 11.09 12.38 -9.30
C LYS A 52 11.76 11.45 -8.29
N GLN A 53 12.59 11.99 -7.39
CA GLN A 53 13.23 11.16 -6.35
C GLN A 53 12.17 10.64 -5.37
N ILE A 54 11.20 11.48 -5.00
CA ILE A 54 10.09 11.07 -4.13
C ILE A 54 9.27 9.97 -4.82
N ASP A 55 8.90 10.16 -6.08
CA ASP A 55 8.12 9.16 -6.84
C ASP A 55 8.89 7.84 -6.98
N SER A 56 10.17 7.92 -7.33
CA SER A 56 11.04 6.74 -7.44
C SER A 56 11.14 6.00 -6.10
N PHE A 57 11.28 6.73 -4.99
CA PHE A 57 11.31 6.15 -3.66
C PHE A 57 10.02 5.36 -3.35
N PHE A 58 8.84 5.93 -3.62
CA PHE A 58 7.58 5.24 -3.39
C PHE A 58 7.44 3.96 -4.22
N ILE A 59 7.85 3.98 -5.50
CA ILE A 59 7.84 2.80 -6.35
C ILE A 59 8.74 1.70 -5.76
N TRP A 60 9.98 2.05 -5.40
CA TRP A 60 10.91 1.10 -4.80
C TRP A 60 10.45 0.60 -3.44
N ALA A 61 9.79 1.44 -2.64
CA ALA A 61 9.21 1.05 -1.36
C ALA A 61 8.09 0.01 -1.54
N VAL A 62 7.18 0.21 -2.51
CA VAL A 62 6.12 -0.77 -2.83
C VAL A 62 6.73 -2.11 -3.25
N ILE A 63 7.72 -2.09 -4.14
CA ILE A 63 8.44 -3.30 -4.57
C ILE A 63 9.09 -3.99 -3.37
N GLY A 64 9.77 -3.22 -2.52
CA GLY A 64 10.42 -3.72 -1.30
C GLY A 64 9.44 -4.37 -0.33
N VAL A 65 8.24 -3.81 -0.14
CA VAL A 65 7.19 -4.39 0.70
C VAL A 65 6.69 -5.72 0.12
N ILE A 66 6.46 -5.79 -1.20
CA ILE A 66 5.98 -7.00 -1.86
C ILE A 66 7.02 -8.12 -1.77
N ILE A 67 8.26 -7.82 -2.18
CA ILE A 67 9.35 -8.81 -2.17
C ILE A 67 9.69 -9.20 -0.73
N GLY A 68 9.89 -8.23 0.15
CA GLY A 68 10.23 -8.46 1.55
C GLY A 68 9.15 -9.25 2.28
N GLY A 69 7.87 -8.95 2.04
CA GLY A 69 6.75 -9.71 2.60
C GLY A 69 6.75 -11.17 2.14
N ARG A 70 7.07 -11.43 0.86
CA ARG A 70 7.12 -12.80 0.32
C ARG A 70 8.33 -13.58 0.80
N VAL A 71 9.51 -12.98 0.72
CA VAL A 71 10.75 -13.60 1.21
C VAL A 71 10.65 -13.85 2.71
N GLY A 72 10.17 -12.87 3.48
CA GLY A 72 9.94 -13.02 4.92
C GLY A 72 8.92 -14.13 5.23
N TYR A 73 7.82 -14.19 4.50
CA TYR A 73 6.85 -15.28 4.66
C TYR A 73 7.49 -16.65 4.45
N VAL A 74 8.25 -16.83 3.38
CA VAL A 74 8.91 -18.11 3.09
C VAL A 74 9.94 -18.45 4.18
N LEU A 75 10.81 -17.51 4.52
CA LEU A 75 11.90 -17.75 5.48
C LEU A 75 11.44 -17.99 6.92
N PHE A 76 10.33 -17.37 7.34
CA PHE A 76 9.90 -17.43 8.74
C PHE A 76 8.67 -18.31 8.97
N TYR A 77 7.80 -18.47 7.97
CA TYR A 77 6.51 -19.14 8.11
C TYR A 77 6.35 -20.38 7.23
N GLN A 78 7.13 -20.51 6.16
CA GLN A 78 7.09 -21.67 5.26
C GLN A 78 8.44 -22.40 5.23
N THR A 79 8.89 -22.82 6.42
CA THR A 79 10.16 -23.53 6.65
C THR A 79 10.03 -25.05 6.71
N ASN A 80 8.81 -25.58 6.62
CA ASN A 80 8.51 -27.01 6.65
C ASN A 80 8.30 -27.58 5.25
#